data_AF-A0AAP2XVM4-F1
#
_entry.id   AF-A0AAP2XVM4-F1
#
_cell.length_a   1.000
_cell.length_b   1.000
_cell.length_c   1.000
_cell.angle_alpha   90.00
_cell.angle_beta   90.00
_cell.angle_gamma   90.00
#
_symmetry.space_group_name_H-M   'P 1'
#
loop_
_entity.id
_entity.type
_entity.pdbx_description
1 polymer ?
#
loop_
_entity_poly.entity_id
_entity_poly.type
_entity_poly.pdbx_seq_one_letter_code
_entity_poly.pdbx_strand_id
1 'polypeptide(L)'
;MAWSTRELADLAGTTVNTVRHYHRLGLLDEPTRRYNGYKQYGVRHLVRLLRIRRLAQLGVPLSQVGPVGAGDENAPDALRAVDAELAANIERLQQARADIAAILRDDAPADAPAGFASVAAHLSEADRSIIHIYSRFYDDEALADLRRMVEVDAESGAVGDEVSALPADADEATRQRLAERLAPSLARNLVDYPWLADPARHAVQRARATHQTFVEAVTELYNPAQIDVLARAGLLAQERVRASAESDDLTLF
;
A
#
# COMPACT_ATOMS: atom_id res chain seq x y z
N MET A 1 -26.89 -33.19 -35.69
CA MET A 1 -25.59 -33.72 -35.22
C MET A 1 -25.59 -33.74 -33.71
N ALA A 2 -25.21 -34.86 -33.09
CA ALA A 2 -25.18 -35.02 -31.65
C ALA A 2 -23.79 -35.53 -31.23
N TRP A 3 -23.19 -34.87 -30.23
CA TRP A 3 -21.85 -35.16 -29.72
C TRP A 3 -21.91 -35.92 -28.40
N SER A 4 -20.91 -36.74 -28.14
CA SER A 4 -20.60 -37.28 -26.82
C SER A 4 -20.03 -36.18 -25.90
N THR A 5 -19.93 -36.43 -24.58
CA THR A 5 -19.31 -35.48 -23.64
C THR A 5 -17.85 -35.18 -24.01
N ARG A 6 -17.12 -36.16 -24.54
CA ARG A 6 -15.72 -35.99 -24.95
C ARG A 6 -15.62 -35.07 -26.16
N GLU A 7 -16.36 -35.36 -27.22
CA GLU A 7 -16.39 -34.52 -28.43
C GLU A 7 -16.87 -33.09 -28.12
N LEU A 8 -17.86 -32.94 -27.22
CA LEU A 8 -18.29 -31.62 -26.78
C LEU A 8 -17.17 -30.86 -26.06
N ALA A 9 -16.46 -31.54 -25.16
CA ALA A 9 -15.34 -30.95 -24.42
C ALA A 9 -14.22 -30.53 -25.38
N ASP A 10 -13.86 -31.39 -26.34
CA ASP A 10 -12.83 -31.13 -27.34
C ASP A 10 -13.22 -29.95 -28.24
N LEU A 11 -14.45 -29.93 -28.77
CA LEU A 11 -14.97 -28.81 -29.56
C LEU A 11 -14.99 -27.50 -28.80
N ALA A 12 -15.29 -27.56 -27.50
CA ALA A 12 -15.30 -26.39 -26.64
C ALA A 12 -13.91 -26.06 -26.09
N GLY A 13 -12.85 -26.81 -26.43
CA GLY A 13 -11.47 -26.61 -25.95
C GLY A 13 -11.29 -26.78 -24.44
N THR A 14 -12.05 -27.68 -23.81
CA THR A 14 -12.09 -27.90 -22.36
C THR A 14 -11.99 -29.38 -22.00
N THR A 15 -12.12 -29.72 -20.72
CA THR A 15 -12.04 -31.11 -20.25
C THR A 15 -13.43 -31.68 -19.98
N VAL A 16 -13.56 -33.00 -20.11
CA VAL A 16 -14.78 -33.73 -19.69
C VAL A 16 -15.12 -33.45 -18.22
N ASN A 17 -14.11 -33.25 -17.35
CA ASN A 17 -14.34 -32.91 -15.96
C ASN A 17 -14.96 -31.51 -15.80
N THR A 18 -14.53 -30.54 -16.60
CA THR A 18 -15.13 -29.19 -16.63
C THR A 18 -16.61 -29.26 -17.07
N VAL A 19 -16.92 -30.04 -18.11
CA VAL A 19 -18.32 -30.24 -18.54
C VAL A 19 -19.16 -30.86 -17.43
N ARG A 20 -18.65 -31.89 -16.75
CA ARG A 20 -19.32 -32.50 -15.58
C ARG A 20 -19.49 -31.51 -14.43
N HIS A 21 -18.50 -30.68 -14.18
CA HIS A 21 -18.56 -29.66 -13.15
C HIS A 21 -19.67 -28.64 -13.43
N TYR A 22 -19.78 -28.15 -14.68
CA TYR A 22 -20.85 -27.23 -15.07
C TYR A 22 -22.25 -27.86 -15.00
N HIS A 23 -22.38 -29.17 -15.27
CA HIS A 23 -23.63 -29.87 -14.99
C HIS A 23 -23.96 -29.90 -13.49
N ARG A 24 -22.97 -30.20 -12.63
CA ARG A 24 -23.17 -30.21 -11.17
C ARG A 24 -23.60 -28.84 -10.62
N LEU A 25 -23.08 -27.77 -11.21
CA LEU A 25 -23.45 -26.40 -10.86
C LEU A 25 -24.76 -25.93 -11.52
N GLY A 26 -25.42 -26.76 -12.34
CA GLY A 26 -26.63 -26.38 -13.07
C GLY A 26 -26.43 -25.34 -14.18
N LEU A 27 -25.18 -25.08 -14.58
CA LEU A 27 -24.84 -24.09 -15.61
C LEU A 27 -25.07 -24.62 -17.03
N LEU A 28 -25.00 -25.93 -17.18
CA LEU A 28 -25.20 -26.64 -18.45
C LEU A 28 -26.25 -27.73 -18.24
N ASP A 29 -27.31 -27.74 -19.05
CA ASP A 29 -28.36 -28.75 -18.99
C ASP A 29 -27.84 -30.14 -19.35
N GLU A 30 -28.33 -31.17 -18.65
CA GLU A 30 -28.03 -32.55 -19.04
C GLU A 30 -28.75 -32.91 -20.35
N PRO A 31 -28.03 -33.44 -21.35
CA PRO A 31 -28.65 -33.83 -22.62
C PRO A 31 -29.48 -35.11 -22.48
N THR A 32 -30.36 -35.33 -23.44
CA THR A 32 -31.04 -36.62 -23.63
C THR A 32 -30.02 -37.75 -23.83
N ARG A 33 -30.37 -38.93 -23.30
CA ARG A 33 -29.58 -40.15 -23.46
C ARG A 33 -30.10 -40.95 -24.65
N ARG A 34 -29.18 -41.55 -25.42
CA ARG A 34 -29.51 -42.55 -26.44
C ARG A 34 -30.06 -43.83 -25.78
N TYR A 35 -30.71 -44.67 -26.57
CA TYR A 35 -31.12 -46.02 -26.19
C TYR A 35 -29.98 -46.89 -25.65
N ASN A 36 -28.72 -46.63 -26.06
CA ASN A 36 -27.52 -47.30 -25.55
C ASN A 36 -26.88 -46.59 -24.33
N GLY A 37 -27.58 -45.65 -23.69
CA GLY A 37 -27.16 -44.99 -22.45
C GLY A 37 -26.24 -43.76 -22.61
N TYR A 38 -25.71 -43.48 -23.80
CA TYR A 38 -24.78 -42.36 -24.03
C TYR A 38 -25.49 -41.01 -24.13
N LYS A 39 -24.90 -39.96 -23.52
CA LYS A 39 -25.36 -38.56 -23.58
C LYS A 39 -25.27 -37.99 -25.01
N GLN A 40 -26.30 -37.27 -25.49
CA GLN A 40 -26.33 -36.61 -26.80
C GLN A 40 -26.38 -35.07 -26.71
N TYR A 41 -25.23 -34.41 -26.85
CA TYR A 41 -25.18 -32.95 -26.86
C TYR A 41 -25.42 -32.39 -28.26
N GLY A 42 -26.41 -31.51 -28.41
CA GLY A 42 -26.61 -30.69 -29.61
C GLY A 42 -25.93 -29.33 -29.57
N VAL A 43 -26.08 -28.56 -30.66
CA VAL A 43 -25.50 -27.21 -30.88
C VAL A 43 -25.77 -26.25 -29.71
N ARG A 44 -26.98 -26.28 -29.13
CA ARG A 44 -27.34 -25.41 -27.99
C ARG A 44 -26.42 -25.62 -26.78
N HIS A 45 -26.04 -26.86 -26.50
CA HIS A 45 -25.12 -27.18 -25.40
C HIS A 45 -23.71 -26.66 -25.70
N LEU A 46 -23.23 -26.77 -26.94
CA LEU A 46 -21.93 -26.24 -27.34
C LEU A 46 -21.88 -24.71 -27.22
N VAL A 47 -22.89 -24.01 -27.75
CA VAL A 47 -22.97 -22.55 -27.65
C VAL A 47 -23.02 -22.10 -26.19
N ARG A 48 -23.79 -22.79 -25.34
CA ARG A 48 -23.85 -22.51 -23.90
C ARG A 48 -22.50 -22.75 -23.22
N LEU A 49 -21.85 -23.88 -23.48
CA LEU A 49 -20.54 -24.21 -22.93
C LEU A 49 -19.49 -23.17 -23.33
N LEU A 50 -19.44 -22.75 -24.59
CA LEU A 50 -18.54 -21.68 -25.07
C LEU A 50 -18.80 -20.34 -24.36
N ARG A 51 -20.07 -19.97 -24.12
CA ARG A 51 -20.43 -18.75 -23.37
C ARG A 51 -19.98 -18.80 -21.91
N ILE A 52 -20.25 -19.90 -21.21
CA ILE A 52 -19.79 -20.10 -19.82
C ILE A 52 -18.28 -19.96 -19.76
N ARG A 53 -17.56 -20.61 -20.69
CA ARG A 53 -16.10 -20.53 -20.74
C ARG A 53 -15.59 -19.12 -21.00
N ARG A 54 -16.23 -18.37 -21.92
CA ARG A 54 -15.83 -17.00 -22.20
C ARG A 54 -15.95 -16.11 -20.97
N LEU A 55 -17.07 -16.20 -20.23
CA LEU A 55 -17.25 -15.43 -19.00
C LEU A 55 -16.25 -15.84 -17.92
N ALA A 56 -16.04 -17.15 -17.72
CA ALA A 56 -15.05 -17.65 -16.77
C ALA A 56 -13.61 -17.20 -17.11
N GLN A 57 -13.26 -17.15 -18.40
CA GLN A 57 -11.96 -16.65 -18.86
C GLN A 57 -11.78 -15.15 -18.63
N LEU A 58 -12.86 -14.38 -18.61
CA LEU A 58 -12.83 -12.96 -18.27
C LEU A 58 -12.71 -12.71 -16.76
N GLY A 59 -12.81 -13.74 -15.92
CA GLY A 59 -12.77 -13.62 -14.47
C GLY A 59 -14.15 -13.58 -13.80
N VAL A 60 -15.24 -13.70 -14.57
CA VAL A 60 -16.59 -13.74 -14.00
C VAL A 60 -16.77 -15.00 -13.16
N PRO A 61 -17.14 -14.88 -11.86
CA PRO A 61 -17.40 -16.02 -11.00
C PRO A 61 -18.51 -16.91 -11.59
N LEU A 62 -18.32 -18.23 -11.55
CA LEU A 62 -19.30 -19.19 -12.08
C LEU A 62 -20.67 -19.09 -11.40
N SER A 63 -20.74 -18.59 -10.16
CA SER A 63 -21.98 -18.31 -9.44
C SER A 63 -22.81 -17.17 -10.04
N GLN A 64 -22.18 -16.27 -10.79
CA GLN A 64 -22.85 -15.16 -11.49
C GLN A 64 -23.17 -15.50 -12.95
N VAL A 65 -22.80 -16.69 -13.41
CA VAL A 65 -23.20 -17.18 -14.73
C VAL A 65 -24.60 -17.77 -14.59
N GLY A 66 -25.64 -17.02 -14.96
CA GLY A 66 -27.04 -17.41 -14.74
C GLY A 66 -27.39 -18.77 -15.36
N PRO A 67 -28.24 -19.62 -14.72
CA PRO A 67 -28.34 -21.04 -15.02
C PRO A 67 -28.71 -21.41 -16.47
N VAL A 68 -29.74 -20.84 -17.11
CA VAL A 68 -30.15 -21.23 -18.47
C VAL A 68 -30.92 -20.09 -19.17
N GLY A 69 -30.53 -19.79 -20.42
CA GLY A 69 -31.43 -19.19 -21.41
C GLY A 69 -31.35 -17.66 -21.56
N ALA A 70 -30.67 -17.23 -22.63
CA ALA A 70 -30.83 -15.95 -23.34
C ALA A 70 -31.41 -14.75 -22.54
N GLY A 71 -30.53 -13.81 -22.17
CA GLY A 71 -30.91 -12.55 -21.54
C GLY A 71 -30.69 -12.58 -20.04
N ASP A 72 -29.47 -12.89 -19.61
CA ASP A 72 -29.08 -12.65 -18.23
C ASP A 72 -28.97 -11.13 -18.07
N GLU A 73 -30.05 -10.49 -17.59
CA GLU A 73 -30.14 -9.04 -17.40
C GLU A 73 -29.00 -8.50 -16.52
N ASN A 74 -28.40 -9.38 -15.70
CA ASN A 74 -27.28 -9.08 -14.80
C ASN A 74 -25.89 -9.27 -15.44
N ALA A 75 -25.79 -9.84 -16.64
CA ALA A 75 -24.49 -10.06 -17.29
C ALA A 75 -23.69 -8.77 -17.53
N PRO A 76 -24.30 -7.63 -17.91
CA PRO A 76 -23.57 -6.36 -18.00
C PRO A 76 -23.00 -5.90 -16.66
N ASP A 77 -23.73 -6.07 -15.55
CA ASP A 77 -23.29 -5.64 -14.22
C ASP A 77 -22.15 -6.52 -13.68
N ALA A 78 -22.25 -7.83 -13.86
CA ALA A 78 -21.16 -8.75 -13.52
C ALA A 78 -19.88 -8.43 -14.31
N LEU A 79 -20.01 -8.10 -15.60
CA LEU A 79 -18.87 -7.70 -16.43
C LEU A 79 -18.28 -6.35 -16.00
N ARG A 80 -19.11 -5.36 -15.64
CA ARG A 80 -18.62 -4.07 -15.11
C ARG A 80 -17.87 -4.24 -13.79
N ALA A 81 -18.35 -5.12 -12.90
CA ALA A 81 -17.69 -5.40 -11.63
C ALA A 81 -16.31 -6.03 -11.84
N VAL A 82 -16.23 -7.02 -12.75
CA VAL A 82 -14.95 -7.66 -13.12
C VAL A 82 -14.01 -6.66 -13.80
N ASP A 83 -14.50 -5.82 -14.70
CA ASP A 83 -13.70 -4.78 -15.36
C ASP A 83 -13.13 -3.78 -14.34
N ALA A 84 -13.93 -3.33 -13.38
CA ALA A 84 -13.48 -2.45 -12.31
C ALA A 84 -12.41 -3.10 -11.41
N GLU A 85 -12.57 -4.40 -11.08
CA GLU A 85 -11.57 -5.15 -10.32
C GLU A 85 -10.26 -5.31 -11.12
N LEU A 86 -10.36 -5.59 -12.42
CA LEU A 86 -9.20 -5.67 -13.30
C LEU A 86 -8.48 -4.32 -13.42
N ALA A 87 -9.22 -3.23 -13.56
CA ALA A 87 -8.66 -1.88 -13.59
C ALA A 87 -7.89 -1.57 -12.29
N ALA A 88 -8.50 -1.79 -11.13
CA ALA A 88 -7.84 -1.61 -9.83
C ALA A 88 -6.59 -2.50 -9.67
N ASN A 89 -6.64 -3.74 -10.17
CA ASN A 89 -5.50 -4.64 -10.16
C ASN A 89 -4.37 -4.16 -11.09
N ILE A 90 -4.71 -3.63 -12.27
CA ILE A 90 -3.74 -3.05 -13.21
C ILE A 90 -3.07 -1.84 -12.57
N GLU A 91 -3.82 -0.93 -11.96
CA GLU A 91 -3.29 0.25 -11.26
C GLU A 91 -2.33 -0.17 -10.14
N ARG A 92 -2.72 -1.11 -9.29
CA ARG A 92 -1.85 -1.65 -8.22
C ARG A 92 -0.56 -2.27 -8.77
N LEU A 93 -0.63 -3.02 -9.88
CA LEU A 93 0.54 -3.62 -10.52
C LEU A 93 1.44 -2.56 -11.18
N GLN A 94 0.85 -1.51 -11.76
CA GLN A 94 1.60 -0.39 -12.30
C GLN A 94 2.33 0.39 -11.19
N GLN A 95 1.68 0.61 -10.05
CA GLN A 95 2.31 1.24 -8.89
C GLN A 95 3.48 0.41 -8.36
N ALA A 96 3.28 -0.90 -8.15
CA ALA A 96 4.36 -1.79 -7.73
C ALA A 96 5.56 -1.77 -8.69
N ARG A 97 5.32 -1.70 -10.01
CA ARG A 97 6.39 -1.55 -11.00
C ARG A 97 7.10 -0.20 -10.90
N ALA A 98 6.37 0.87 -10.63
CA ALA A 98 6.95 2.20 -10.43
C ALA A 98 7.83 2.25 -9.18
N ASP A 99 7.37 1.66 -8.08
CA ASP A 99 8.12 1.58 -6.82
C ASP A 99 9.41 0.77 -7.00
N ILE A 100 9.34 -0.40 -7.64
CA ILE A 100 10.53 -1.21 -7.98
C ILE A 100 11.50 -0.40 -8.86
N ALA A 101 10.99 0.31 -9.86
CA ALA A 101 11.84 1.12 -10.74
C ALA A 101 12.51 2.28 -9.99
N ALA A 102 11.87 2.86 -8.98
CA ALA A 102 12.46 3.89 -8.13
C ALA A 102 13.56 3.29 -7.24
N ILE A 103 13.29 2.18 -6.56
CA ILE A 103 14.28 1.46 -5.75
C ILE A 103 15.54 1.14 -6.57
N LEU A 104 15.36 0.60 -7.78
CA LEU A 104 16.50 0.26 -8.66
C LEU A 104 17.23 1.48 -9.21
N ARG A 105 16.54 2.61 -9.43
CA ARG A 105 17.15 3.85 -9.94
C ARG A 105 18.06 4.49 -8.90
N ASP A 106 17.58 4.51 -7.66
CA ASP A 106 18.20 5.25 -6.56
C ASP A 106 19.11 4.34 -5.70
N ASP A 107 19.33 3.08 -6.12
CA ASP A 107 20.04 2.03 -5.39
C ASP A 107 19.54 1.89 -3.93
N ALA A 108 18.23 2.07 -3.76
CA ALA A 108 17.60 2.10 -2.46
C ALA A 108 17.51 0.70 -1.85
N PRO A 109 17.49 0.59 -0.51
CA PRO A 109 17.16 -0.66 0.17
C PRO A 109 15.79 -1.21 -0.27
N ALA A 110 15.64 -2.54 -0.31
CA ALA A 110 14.40 -3.19 -0.73
C ALA A 110 13.22 -2.93 0.22
N ASP A 111 13.51 -2.54 1.45
CA ASP A 111 12.56 -2.13 2.49
C ASP A 111 12.28 -0.62 2.48
N ALA A 112 12.74 0.13 1.46
CA ALA A 112 12.45 1.56 1.33
C ALA A 112 10.93 1.82 1.33
N PRO A 113 10.43 2.79 2.13
CA PRO A 113 9.04 3.18 2.09
C PRO A 113 8.63 3.68 0.69
N ALA A 114 7.37 3.41 0.31
CA ALA A 114 6.86 3.83 -0.99
C ALA A 114 6.97 5.35 -1.15
N GLY A 115 7.54 5.80 -2.27
CA GLY A 115 7.83 7.21 -2.52
C GLY A 115 9.10 7.77 -1.89
N PHE A 116 9.80 7.03 -1.02
CA PHE A 116 11.03 7.48 -0.34
C PHE A 116 12.33 6.93 -0.94
N ALA A 117 12.26 6.20 -2.06
CA ALA A 117 13.45 5.57 -2.68
C ALA A 117 14.64 6.54 -2.86
N SER A 118 14.38 7.78 -3.31
CA SER A 118 15.41 8.80 -3.54
C SER A 118 16.14 9.27 -2.29
N VAL A 119 15.54 9.08 -1.11
CA VAL A 119 16.12 9.49 0.18
C VAL A 119 16.42 8.33 1.12
N ALA A 120 16.06 7.10 0.74
CA ALA A 120 16.15 5.93 1.62
C ALA A 120 17.58 5.61 2.07
N ALA A 121 18.59 6.04 1.31
CA ALA A 121 20.00 5.92 1.68
C ALA A 121 20.40 6.78 2.90
N HIS A 122 19.67 7.88 3.16
CA HIS A 122 19.90 8.78 4.31
C HIS A 122 19.07 8.41 5.53
N LEU A 123 18.29 7.32 5.46
CA LEU A 123 17.42 6.85 6.52
C LEU A 123 18.04 5.62 7.18
N SER A 124 18.07 5.61 8.51
CA SER A 124 18.35 4.39 9.25
C SER A 124 17.23 3.37 9.07
N GLU A 125 17.50 2.10 9.42
CA GLU A 125 16.46 1.06 9.43
C GLU A 125 15.29 1.42 10.38
N ALA A 126 15.60 2.07 11.51
CA ALA A 126 14.61 2.57 12.44
C ALA A 126 13.74 3.66 11.80
N ASP A 127 14.34 4.62 11.09
CA ASP A 127 13.61 5.70 10.43
C ASP A 127 12.71 5.16 9.31
N ARG A 128 13.21 4.23 8.48
CA ARG A 128 12.39 3.54 7.47
C ARG A 128 11.20 2.84 8.11
N SER A 129 11.42 2.15 9.23
CA SER A 129 10.37 1.46 9.97
C SER A 129 9.32 2.43 10.54
N ILE A 130 9.74 3.56 11.10
CA ILE A 130 8.82 4.61 11.56
C ILE A 130 8.01 5.20 10.40
N ILE A 131 8.62 5.45 9.25
CA ILE A 131 7.92 5.97 8.07
C ILE A 131 6.89 4.94 7.55
N HIS A 132 7.20 3.65 7.57
CA HIS A 132 6.23 2.60 7.26
C HIS A 132 5.01 2.67 8.18
N ILE A 133 5.23 2.86 9.48
CA ILE A 133 4.16 3.04 10.47
C ILE A 133 3.37 4.32 10.16
N TYR A 134 4.04 5.44 9.85
CA TYR A 134 3.40 6.71 9.52
C TYR A 134 2.56 6.65 8.25
N SER A 135 3.00 5.93 7.22
CA SER A 135 2.24 5.78 5.98
C SER A 135 0.86 5.14 6.16
N ARG A 136 0.65 4.43 7.28
CA ARG A 136 -0.65 3.85 7.60
C ARG A 136 -1.64 4.86 8.21
N PHE A 137 -1.14 5.97 8.72
CA PHE A 137 -1.89 6.88 9.59
C PHE A 137 -2.00 8.29 9.05
N TYR A 138 -1.08 8.70 8.17
CA TYR A 138 -1.05 10.02 7.58
C TYR A 138 -1.40 9.97 6.09
N ASP A 139 -1.93 11.08 5.58
CA ASP A 139 -2.23 11.24 4.16
C ASP A 139 -0.95 11.44 3.32
N ASP A 140 -1.12 11.39 2.00
CA ASP A 140 -0.02 11.52 1.05
C ASP A 140 0.66 12.90 1.11
N GLU A 141 -0.05 13.94 1.57
CA GLU A 141 0.50 15.30 1.71
C GLU A 141 1.51 15.35 2.85
N ALA A 142 1.15 14.82 4.03
CA ALA A 142 2.07 14.71 5.16
C ALA A 142 3.27 13.80 4.87
N LEU A 143 3.08 12.71 4.12
CA LEU A 143 4.21 11.86 3.68
C LEU A 143 5.12 12.57 2.69
N ALA A 144 4.56 13.40 1.79
CA ALA A 144 5.37 14.21 0.89
C ALA A 144 6.17 15.29 1.64
N ASP A 145 5.61 15.87 2.70
CA ASP A 145 6.31 16.79 3.59
C ASP A 145 7.45 16.08 4.34
N LEU A 146 7.19 14.90 4.92
CA LEU A 146 8.22 14.09 5.57
C LEU A 146 9.38 13.75 4.62
N ARG A 147 9.07 13.38 3.37
CA ARG A 147 10.10 13.16 2.35
C ARG A 147 10.94 14.41 2.13
N ARG A 148 10.31 15.58 1.98
CA ARG A 148 11.02 16.87 1.81
C ARG A 148 11.88 17.22 3.01
N MET A 149 11.45 16.92 4.24
CA MET A 149 12.28 17.10 5.44
C MET A 149 13.56 16.28 5.35
N VAL A 150 13.45 15.00 4.97
CA VAL A 150 14.61 14.11 4.81
C VAL A 150 15.54 14.59 3.69
N GLU A 151 14.99 15.05 2.56
CA GLU A 151 15.76 15.63 1.45
C GLU A 151 16.60 16.82 1.92
N VAL A 152 15.98 17.76 2.64
CA VAL A 152 16.65 18.97 3.17
C VAL A 152 17.69 18.62 4.25
N ASP A 153 17.38 17.68 5.13
CA ASP A 153 18.31 17.23 6.18
C ASP A 153 19.54 16.55 5.58
N ALA A 154 19.37 15.74 4.54
CA ALA A 154 20.47 15.12 3.80
C ALA A 154 21.37 16.16 3.12
N GLU A 155 20.79 17.17 2.46
CA GLU A 155 21.54 18.23 1.79
C GLU A 155 22.28 19.15 2.76
N SER A 156 21.69 19.40 3.94
CA SER A 156 22.27 20.30 4.94
C SER A 156 23.29 19.62 5.87
N GLY A 157 23.53 18.32 5.71
CA GLY A 157 24.45 17.56 6.54
C GLY A 157 23.97 17.45 7.99
N ALA A 158 22.65 17.31 8.18
CA ALA A 158 22.06 17.12 9.50
C ALA A 158 22.68 15.90 10.20
N VAL A 159 22.69 15.91 11.54
CA VAL A 159 23.37 14.89 12.37
C VAL A 159 22.61 13.55 12.44
N GLY A 160 21.72 13.26 11.50
CA GLY A 160 20.85 12.07 11.51
C GLY A 160 21.65 10.77 11.61
N ASP A 161 22.73 10.63 10.84
CA ASP A 161 23.61 9.47 10.88
C ASP A 161 24.34 9.33 12.22
N GLU A 162 24.80 10.46 12.80
CA GLU A 162 25.48 10.47 14.11
C GLU A 162 24.53 10.06 15.24
N VAL A 163 23.27 10.51 15.18
CA VAL A 163 22.22 10.08 16.12
C VAL A 163 21.90 8.61 15.92
N SER A 164 21.75 8.16 14.68
CA SER A 164 21.45 6.76 14.35
C SER A 164 22.57 5.79 14.79
N ALA A 165 23.82 6.24 14.79
CA ALA A 165 24.98 5.45 15.24
C ALA A 165 25.28 5.57 16.75
N LEU A 166 24.52 6.38 17.50
CA LEU A 166 24.79 6.67 18.91
C LEU A 166 24.59 5.41 19.78
N PRO A 167 25.59 4.97 20.56
CA PRO A 167 25.43 3.81 21.44
C PRO A 167 24.54 4.12 22.63
N ALA A 168 23.87 3.08 23.16
CA ALA A 168 22.91 3.21 24.26
C ALA A 168 23.51 3.78 25.56
N ASP A 169 24.81 3.62 25.76
CA ASP A 169 25.58 4.09 26.92
C ASP A 169 26.36 5.40 26.67
N ALA A 170 26.08 6.09 25.56
CA ALA A 170 26.71 7.37 25.23
C ALA A 170 26.61 8.36 26.39
N ASP A 171 27.68 9.12 26.65
CA ASP A 171 27.73 10.06 27.77
C ASP A 171 26.81 11.29 27.59
N GLU A 172 26.52 11.95 28.71
CA GLU A 172 25.64 13.14 28.76
C GLU A 172 26.15 14.27 27.84
N ALA A 173 27.46 14.49 27.79
CA ALA A 173 28.05 15.54 26.99
C ALA A 173 27.84 15.30 25.48
N THR A 174 27.89 14.04 25.05
CA THR A 174 27.65 13.63 23.67
C THR A 174 26.19 13.76 23.30
N ARG A 175 25.27 13.28 24.16
CA ARG A 175 23.83 13.43 23.94
C ARG A 175 23.44 14.91 23.83
N GLN A 176 23.92 15.74 24.76
CA GLN A 176 23.64 17.17 24.75
C GLN A 176 24.15 17.86 23.46
N ARG A 177 25.39 17.58 23.06
CA ARG A 177 25.99 18.16 21.84
C ARG A 177 25.20 17.80 20.57
N LEU A 178 24.76 16.54 20.47
CA LEU A 178 23.96 16.10 19.31
C LEU A 178 22.58 16.75 19.32
N ALA A 179 21.93 16.87 20.49
CA ALA A 179 20.65 17.54 20.61
C ALA A 179 20.72 19.01 20.18
N GLU A 180 21.77 19.74 20.58
CA GLU A 180 21.99 21.13 20.20
C GLU A 180 22.22 21.32 18.71
N ARG A 181 22.88 20.36 18.05
CA ARG A 181 23.14 20.37 16.60
C ARG A 181 21.90 19.98 15.78
N LEU A 182 21.05 19.10 16.31
CA LEU A 182 19.82 18.68 15.64
C LEU A 182 18.70 19.73 15.74
N ALA A 183 18.62 20.43 16.87
CA ALA A 183 17.52 21.34 17.19
C ALA A 183 17.26 22.47 16.17
N PRO A 184 18.26 23.10 15.51
CA PRO A 184 18.00 24.07 14.45
C PRO A 184 17.23 23.48 13.27
N SER A 185 17.50 22.23 12.87
CA SER A 185 16.76 21.61 11.77
C SER A 185 15.32 21.32 12.17
N LEU A 186 15.10 20.78 13.37
CA LEU A 186 13.77 20.57 13.92
C LEU A 186 12.98 21.88 14.06
N ALA A 187 13.64 22.97 14.47
CA ALA A 187 13.01 24.29 14.58
C ALA A 187 12.53 24.81 13.22
N ARG A 188 13.35 24.65 12.16
CA ARG A 188 12.93 24.97 10.78
C ARG A 188 11.72 24.14 10.37
N ASN A 189 11.76 22.83 10.58
CA ASN A 189 10.65 21.95 10.22
C ASN A 189 9.35 22.32 10.95
N LEU A 190 9.41 22.72 12.23
CA LEU A 190 8.22 23.18 12.98
C LEU A 190 7.61 24.48 12.41
N VAL A 191 8.43 25.34 11.79
CA VAL A 191 7.97 26.57 11.14
C VAL A 191 7.41 26.27 9.75
N ASP A 192 8.15 25.50 8.95
CA ASP A 192 7.82 25.20 7.55
C ASP A 192 6.62 24.23 7.44
N TYR A 193 6.42 23.38 8.45
CA TYR A 193 5.38 22.36 8.50
C TYR A 193 4.55 22.47 9.79
N PRO A 194 3.63 23.44 9.89
CA PRO A 194 2.88 23.70 11.12
C PRO A 194 2.05 22.53 11.62
N TRP A 195 1.71 21.57 10.75
CA TRP A 195 0.98 20.37 11.13
C TRP A 195 1.76 19.47 12.09
N LEU A 196 3.08 19.58 12.18
CA LEU A 196 3.88 18.84 13.17
C LEU A 196 3.46 19.19 14.62
N ALA A 197 2.93 20.38 14.85
CA ALA A 197 2.40 20.79 16.15
C ALA A 197 0.97 20.27 16.41
N ASP A 198 0.21 19.97 15.35
CA ASP A 198 -1.15 19.41 15.42
C ASP A 198 -1.34 18.28 14.38
N PRO A 199 -0.74 17.10 14.61
CA PRO A 199 -0.69 16.04 13.60
C PRO A 199 -2.05 15.41 13.28
N ALA A 200 -3.05 15.65 14.13
CA ALA A 200 -4.40 15.13 13.95
C ALA A 200 -5.06 15.60 12.64
N ARG A 201 -4.60 16.72 12.06
CA ARG A 201 -5.14 17.30 10.83
C ARG A 201 -4.90 16.44 9.58
N HIS A 202 -3.79 15.70 9.56
CA HIS A 202 -3.42 14.82 8.44
C HIS A 202 -3.73 13.34 8.74
N ALA A 203 -4.39 13.05 9.87
CA ALA A 203 -4.64 11.68 10.29
C ALA A 203 -5.81 11.05 9.52
N VAL A 204 -5.55 9.93 8.82
CA VAL A 204 -6.53 9.19 8.01
C VAL A 204 -7.40 8.26 8.87
N GLN A 205 -6.93 7.86 10.06
CA GLN A 205 -7.66 6.97 11.00
C GLN A 205 -7.99 7.68 12.32
N ARG A 206 -8.97 7.17 13.09
CA ARG A 206 -9.33 7.72 14.41
C ARG A 206 -8.12 7.73 15.35
N ALA A 207 -7.55 8.92 15.54
CA ALA A 207 -6.23 9.25 16.10
C ALA A 207 -5.83 8.69 17.48
N ARG A 208 -6.72 7.98 18.19
CA ARG A 208 -6.49 7.59 19.60
C ARG A 208 -5.79 6.24 19.77
N ALA A 209 -5.95 5.31 18.82
CA ALA A 209 -5.21 4.05 18.80
C ALA A 209 -3.79 4.20 18.21
N THR A 210 -3.42 5.41 17.80
CA THR A 210 -2.26 5.71 16.95
C THR A 210 -1.05 6.21 17.72
N HIS A 211 -1.27 7.00 18.78
CA HIS A 211 -0.18 7.58 19.57
C HIS A 211 0.57 6.54 20.42
N GLN A 212 -0.15 5.58 21.01
CA GLN A 212 0.47 4.52 21.80
C GLN A 212 1.37 3.63 20.94
N THR A 213 0.89 3.18 19.78
CA THR A 213 1.67 2.39 18.81
C THR A 213 2.94 3.14 18.37
N PHE A 214 2.86 4.45 18.22
CA PHE A 214 4.03 5.27 17.88
C PHE A 214 5.04 5.32 19.03
N VAL A 215 4.58 5.61 20.25
CA VAL A 215 5.46 5.64 21.43
C VAL A 215 6.15 4.29 21.62
N GLU A 216 5.39 3.19 21.50
CA GLU A 216 5.93 1.83 21.58
C GLU A 216 6.99 1.59 20.50
N ALA A 217 6.69 1.92 19.23
CA ALA A 217 7.63 1.77 18.13
C ALA A 217 8.92 2.59 18.34
N VAL A 218 8.82 3.84 18.80
CA VAL A 218 10.01 4.65 19.11
C VAL A 218 10.84 4.01 20.22
N THR A 219 10.21 3.49 21.27
CA THR A 219 10.92 2.84 22.38
C THR A 219 11.54 1.49 22.02
N GLU A 220 10.99 0.79 21.03
CA GLU A 220 11.52 -0.50 20.55
C GLU A 220 12.59 -0.34 19.47
N LEU A 221 12.47 0.68 18.61
CA LEU A 221 13.34 0.88 17.45
C LEU A 221 14.55 1.77 17.75
N TYR A 222 14.44 2.69 18.72
CA TYR A 222 15.54 3.56 19.13
C TYR A 222 16.05 3.16 20.51
N ASN A 223 17.35 3.31 20.71
CA ASN A 223 17.94 3.08 22.03
C ASN A 223 17.71 4.27 22.99
N PRO A 224 17.91 4.10 24.31
CA PRO A 224 17.65 5.16 25.28
C PRO A 224 18.42 6.46 25.05
N ALA A 225 19.66 6.40 24.56
CA ALA A 225 20.46 7.58 24.29
C ALA A 225 19.93 8.37 23.08
N GLN A 226 19.49 7.67 22.03
CA GLN A 226 18.85 8.27 20.86
C GLN A 226 17.56 8.97 21.23
N ILE A 227 16.70 8.31 22.02
CA ILE A 227 15.44 8.88 22.50
C ILE A 227 15.69 10.16 23.32
N ASP A 228 16.69 10.16 24.21
CA ASP A 228 17.07 11.35 24.98
C ASP A 228 17.53 12.51 24.08
N VAL A 229 18.35 12.24 23.06
CA VAL A 229 18.78 13.25 22.09
C VAL A 229 17.60 13.84 21.32
N LEU A 230 16.70 12.99 20.79
CA LEU A 230 15.52 13.43 20.05
C LEU A 230 14.60 14.29 20.92
N ALA A 231 14.35 13.87 22.16
CA ALA A 231 13.51 14.61 23.10
C ALA A 231 14.10 15.99 23.44
N ARG A 232 15.41 16.06 23.74
CA ARG A 232 16.12 17.32 24.03
C ARG A 232 16.14 18.25 22.82
N ALA A 233 16.43 17.71 21.65
CA ALA A 233 16.45 18.48 20.41
C ALA A 233 15.07 19.09 20.13
N GLY A 234 13.99 18.33 20.37
CA GLY A 234 12.61 18.80 20.25
C GLY A 234 12.29 19.96 21.19
N LEU A 235 12.67 19.88 22.47
CA LEU A 235 12.49 20.97 23.43
C LEU A 235 13.27 22.24 23.02
N LEU A 236 14.55 22.07 22.67
CA LEU A 236 15.41 23.16 22.20
C LEU A 236 14.91 23.80 20.88
N ALA A 237 14.22 23.03 20.05
CA ALA A 237 13.61 23.52 18.82
C ALA A 237 12.38 24.40 19.13
N GLN A 238 11.50 23.94 20.02
CA GLN A 238 10.32 24.70 20.46
C GLN A 238 10.70 26.03 21.12
N GLU A 239 11.73 26.04 21.96
CA GLU A 239 12.24 27.26 22.58
C GLU A 239 12.74 28.28 21.54
N ARG A 240 13.44 27.82 20.50
CA ARG A 240 13.90 28.68 19.39
C ARG A 240 12.74 29.28 18.61
N VAL A 241 11.74 28.48 18.27
CA VAL A 241 10.55 28.95 17.54
C VAL A 241 9.81 30.01 18.36
N ARG A 242 9.62 29.78 19.67
CA ARG A 242 8.98 30.76 20.57
C ARG A 242 9.77 32.07 20.65
N ALA A 243 11.09 31.98 20.84
CA ALA A 243 11.95 33.16 20.93
C ALA A 243 11.94 34.00 19.64
N SER A 244 11.88 33.36 18.47
CA SER A 244 11.78 34.05 17.17
C SER A 244 10.45 34.78 17.01
N ALA A 245 9.34 34.17 17.44
CA ALA A 245 8.02 34.79 17.38
C ALA A 245 7.94 36.04 18.30
N GLU A 246 8.51 35.95 19.50
CA GLU A 246 8.57 37.07 20.46
C GLU A 246 9.47 38.23 19.96
N SER A 247 10.54 37.92 19.21
CA SER A 247 11.39 38.97 18.61
C SER A 247 10.72 39.69 17.45
N ASP A 248 9.98 38.97 16.59
CA ASP A 248 9.29 39.56 15.44
C ASP A 248 8.19 40.55 15.89
N ASP A 249 7.46 40.22 16.95
CA ASP A 249 6.45 41.09 17.58
C ASP A 249 7.05 42.39 18.16
N LEU A 250 8.30 42.36 18.62
CA LEU A 250 8.99 43.55 19.18
C LEU A 250 9.59 44.47 18.10
N THR A 251 9.83 43.96 16.89
CA THR A 251 10.30 44.76 15.73
C THR A 251 9.19 45.46 14.95
N LEU A 252 7.92 45.16 15.24
CA LEU A 252 6.74 45.76 14.61
C LEU A 252 6.16 46.97 15.38
N PHE A 253 6.81 47.39 16.47
CA PHE A 253 6.52 48.61 17.24
C PHE A 253 7.65 49.62 17.16
#